data_AF-A0A5K1FIP8-F1
#
_entry.id   AF-A0A5K1FIP8-F1
#
_cell.length_a   1.000
_cell.length_b   1.000
_cell.length_c   1.000
_cell.angle_alpha   90.00
_cell.angle_beta   90.00
_cell.angle_gamma   90.00
#
_symmetry.space_group_name_H-M   'P 1'
#
loop_
_entity.id
_entity.type
_entity.pdbx_description
1 polymer ?
#
loop_
_entity_poly.entity_id
_entity_poly.type
_entity_poly.pdbx_seq_one_letter_code
_entity_poly.pdbx_strand_id
1 'polypeptide(L)'
;ALHEKEPRSRGLTRMQFFLVFMVASFAYYALPGYLLPILTFFSWVCWAWPNNLTAQQVGSGYHGLGVGAFTLDWAGISAYHGSPLVTPWFSILNIAAGFVMFIYIIIPLCYWKFNTYEARRFPIFSSQLFTEDGHKYNTDKILTPNYELNVTAYNSYGKLYLSPLFALSIGSGFARITATMTHVLLFHG
;
A
#
# COMPACT_ATOMS: atom_id res chain seq x y z
N ALA A 1 30.02 -26.62 12.69
CA ALA A 1 28.64 -26.13 12.50
C ALA A 1 27.70 -27.16 11.84
N LEU A 2 28.15 -28.10 11.02
CA LEU A 2 27.29 -29.11 10.35
C LEU A 2 27.38 -30.54 10.93
N HIS A 3 28.19 -30.75 11.98
CA HIS A 3 28.47 -32.05 12.60
C HIS A 3 28.36 -32.04 14.13
N GLU A 4 27.48 -31.22 14.70
CA GLU A 4 27.14 -31.39 16.12
C GLU A 4 26.12 -32.52 16.27
N LYS A 5 26.50 -33.58 16.98
CA LYS A 5 25.59 -34.67 17.36
C LYS A 5 24.59 -34.13 18.40
N GLU A 6 23.38 -33.83 17.94
CA GLU A 6 22.29 -33.47 18.86
C GLU A 6 21.93 -34.67 19.75
N PRO A 7 21.79 -34.47 21.07
CA PRO A 7 21.30 -35.52 21.95
C PRO A 7 19.88 -35.90 21.52
N ARG A 8 19.64 -37.20 21.34
CA ARG A 8 18.37 -37.79 20.90
C ARG A 8 17.25 -37.46 21.90
N SER A 9 16.65 -36.29 21.74
CA SER A 9 15.34 -35.97 22.27
C SER A 9 14.27 -36.58 21.37
N ARG A 10 13.10 -36.91 21.92
CA ARG A 10 11.96 -37.58 21.26
C ARG A 10 11.22 -36.69 20.25
N GLY A 11 11.93 -35.81 19.53
CA GLY A 11 11.40 -34.82 18.60
C GLY A 11 12.18 -34.75 17.29
N LEU A 12 11.69 -33.96 16.34
CA LEU A 12 12.35 -33.68 15.06
C LEU A 12 13.72 -33.05 15.31
N THR A 13 14.76 -33.52 14.60
CA THR A 13 16.08 -32.85 14.61
C THR A 13 15.96 -31.46 14.01
N ARG A 14 16.84 -30.52 14.38
CA ARG A 14 16.76 -29.13 13.90
C ARG A 14 16.75 -29.03 12.37
N MET A 15 17.52 -29.90 11.69
CA MET A 15 17.57 -29.97 10.23
C MET A 15 16.28 -30.54 9.61
N GLN A 16 15.67 -31.55 10.24
CA GLN A 16 14.39 -32.09 9.77
C GLN A 16 13.26 -31.07 9.96
N PHE A 17 13.24 -30.36 11.09
CA PHE A 17 12.31 -29.26 11.32
C PHE A 17 12.47 -28.17 10.25
N PHE A 18 13.70 -27.72 10.00
CA PHE A 18 13.97 -26.72 8.96
C PHE A 18 13.48 -27.17 7.57
N LEU A 19 13.79 -28.40 7.15
CA LEU A 19 13.39 -28.90 5.84
C LEU A 19 11.87 -29.03 5.69
N VAL A 20 11.17 -29.50 6.74
CA VAL A 20 9.70 -29.60 6.73
C VAL A 20 9.08 -28.21 6.58
N PHE A 21 9.52 -27.23 7.37
CA PHE A 21 9.00 -25.87 7.28
C PHE A 21 9.37 -25.18 5.96
N MET A 22 10.56 -25.42 5.41
CA MET A 22 10.97 -24.91 4.11
C MET A 22 10.06 -25.41 2.98
N VAL A 23 9.79 -26.71 2.92
CA VAL A 23 8.90 -27.30 1.91
C VAL A 23 7.45 -26.86 2.13
N ALA A 24 6.99 -26.81 3.38
CA ALA A 24 5.64 -26.35 3.71
C ALA A 24 5.44 -24.88 3.34
N SER A 25 6.41 -24.00 3.63
CA SER A 25 6.36 -22.59 3.22
C SER A 25 6.40 -22.46 1.70
N PHE A 26 7.24 -23.23 1.00
CA PHE A 26 7.26 -23.23 -0.46
C PHE A 26 5.90 -23.62 -1.06
N ALA A 27 5.28 -24.70 -0.56
CA ALA A 27 3.95 -25.12 -1.00
C ALA A 27 2.87 -24.07 -0.66
N TYR A 28 2.97 -23.44 0.52
CA TYR A 28 2.04 -22.39 0.94
C TYR A 28 2.11 -21.17 0.04
N TYR A 29 3.30 -20.66 -0.31
CA TYR A 29 3.44 -19.49 -1.20
C TYR A 29 3.16 -19.81 -2.67
N ALA A 30 3.41 -21.06 -3.11
CA ALA A 30 3.04 -21.49 -4.46
C ALA A 30 1.52 -21.49 -4.70
N LEU A 31 0.72 -21.62 -3.64
CA LEU A 31 -0.73 -21.68 -3.74
C LEU A 31 -1.37 -20.32 -4.12
N PRO A 32 -1.18 -19.20 -3.39
CA PRO A 32 -1.66 -17.89 -3.81
C PRO A 32 -0.83 -17.34 -4.98
N GLY A 33 0.47 -17.66 -5.07
CA GLY A 33 1.36 -17.10 -6.09
C GLY A 33 1.16 -17.68 -7.50
N TYR A 34 0.80 -18.96 -7.62
CA TYR A 34 0.78 -19.65 -8.92
C TYR A 34 -0.51 -20.44 -9.18
N LEU A 35 -1.03 -21.16 -8.19
CA LEU A 35 -2.20 -22.03 -8.40
C LEU A 35 -3.52 -21.26 -8.36
N LEU A 36 -3.69 -20.34 -7.41
CA LEU A 36 -4.91 -19.58 -7.20
C LEU A 36 -4.62 -18.10 -6.85
N PRO A 37 -4.29 -17.26 -7.86
CA PRO A 37 -4.04 -15.83 -7.66
C PRO A 37 -5.20 -15.06 -7.03
N ILE A 38 -6.42 -15.60 -7.13
CA ILE A 38 -7.62 -15.04 -6.48
C ILE A 38 -7.51 -15.05 -4.94
N LEU A 39 -6.77 -15.99 -4.35
CA LEU A 39 -6.57 -16.06 -2.89
C LEU A 39 -5.61 -14.98 -2.38
N THR A 40 -4.83 -14.36 -3.27
CA THR A 40 -3.91 -13.28 -2.92
C THR A 40 -4.67 -12.03 -2.50
N PHE A 41 -5.76 -11.67 -3.17
CA PHE A 41 -6.65 -10.59 -2.73
C PHE A 41 -8.09 -10.90 -3.14
N PHE A 42 -8.83 -11.50 -2.23
CA PHE A 42 -10.26 -11.75 -2.38
C PHE A 42 -11.06 -10.54 -1.89
N SER A 43 -11.49 -9.70 -2.83
CA SER A 43 -12.35 -8.54 -2.56
C SER A 43 -13.82 -8.93 -2.56
N TRP A 44 -14.38 -9.22 -1.37
CA TRP A 44 -15.79 -9.59 -1.22
C TRP A 44 -16.75 -8.54 -1.79
N VAL A 45 -16.44 -7.25 -1.58
CA VAL A 45 -17.26 -6.13 -2.06
C VAL A 45 -17.31 -6.06 -3.59
N CYS A 46 -16.19 -6.35 -4.27
CA CYS A 46 -16.15 -6.41 -5.74
C CYS A 46 -16.93 -7.62 -6.28
N TRP A 47 -16.94 -8.73 -5.55
CA TRP A 47 -17.71 -9.92 -5.92
C TRP A 47 -19.22 -9.69 -5.76
N ALA A 48 -19.65 -9.02 -4.70
CA ALA A 48 -21.07 -8.72 -4.44
C ALA A 48 -21.64 -7.68 -5.43
N TRP A 49 -20.86 -6.66 -5.82
CA TRP A 49 -21.29 -5.62 -6.76
C TRP A 49 -20.32 -5.45 -7.94
N PRO A 50 -20.34 -6.38 -8.91
CA PRO A 50 -19.37 -6.37 -10.01
C PRO A 50 -19.58 -5.21 -10.99
N ASN A 51 -20.79 -4.66 -11.14
CA ASN A 51 -21.09 -3.63 -12.14
C ASN A 51 -21.05 -2.19 -11.58
N ASN A 52 -20.73 -2.00 -10.30
CA ASN A 52 -20.76 -0.68 -9.68
C ASN A 52 -19.34 -0.12 -9.50
N LEU A 53 -19.04 0.98 -10.22
CA LEU A 53 -17.73 1.63 -10.18
C LEU A 53 -17.32 2.07 -8.77
N THR A 54 -18.26 2.60 -7.98
CA THR A 54 -17.94 3.04 -6.61
C THR A 54 -17.65 1.86 -5.69
N ALA A 55 -18.38 0.76 -5.83
CA ALA A 55 -18.13 -0.46 -5.09
C ALA A 55 -16.77 -1.08 -5.45
N GLN A 56 -16.36 -1.02 -6.72
CA GLN A 56 -15.03 -1.45 -7.13
C GLN A 56 -13.92 -0.54 -6.59
N GLN A 57 -14.10 0.78 -6.62
CA GLN A 57 -13.13 1.73 -6.07
C GLN A 57 -12.95 1.59 -4.55
N VAL A 58 -14.02 1.24 -3.83
CA VAL A 58 -13.99 1.03 -2.37
C VAL A 58 -13.45 -0.37 -2.03
N GLY A 59 -13.89 -1.39 -2.76
CA GLY A 59 -13.65 -2.80 -2.42
C GLY A 59 -12.38 -3.42 -2.99
N SER A 60 -11.83 -2.85 -4.06
CA SER A 60 -10.67 -3.45 -4.75
C SER A 60 -9.42 -3.35 -3.87
N GLY A 61 -8.75 -4.47 -3.65
CA GLY A 61 -7.49 -4.52 -2.89
C GLY A 61 -6.28 -3.98 -3.67
N TYR A 62 -6.29 -4.10 -5.01
CA TYR A 62 -5.17 -3.66 -5.86
C TYR A 62 -5.30 -2.21 -6.36
N HIS A 63 -6.52 -1.81 -6.69
CA HIS A 63 -6.80 -0.54 -7.38
C HIS A 63 -7.83 0.30 -6.63
N GLY A 64 -8.04 0.03 -5.34
CA GLY A 64 -9.07 0.66 -4.52
C GLY A 64 -8.66 0.79 -3.06
N LEU A 65 -9.63 1.11 -2.22
CA LEU A 65 -9.41 1.31 -0.78
C LEU A 65 -9.27 -0.01 0.01
N GLY A 66 -9.52 -1.15 -0.61
CA GLY A 66 -9.38 -2.48 0.02
C GLY A 66 -10.43 -2.80 1.09
N VAL A 67 -11.57 -2.10 1.14
CA VAL A 67 -12.62 -2.38 2.13
C VAL A 67 -13.22 -3.76 1.87
N GLY A 68 -13.11 -4.66 2.85
CA GLY A 68 -13.59 -6.04 2.72
C GLY A 68 -12.77 -6.89 1.75
N ALA A 69 -11.53 -6.48 1.46
CA ALA A 69 -10.54 -7.33 0.81
C ALA A 69 -9.84 -8.20 1.85
N PHE A 70 -9.79 -9.50 1.60
CA PHE A 70 -9.08 -10.48 2.41
C PHE A 70 -7.92 -11.05 1.60
N THR A 71 -6.76 -11.16 2.23
CA THR A 71 -5.59 -11.79 1.63
C THR A 71 -5.19 -12.99 2.47
N LEU A 72 -4.93 -14.12 1.80
CA LEU A 72 -4.28 -15.29 2.41
C LEU A 72 -2.77 -15.30 2.09
N ASP A 73 -2.28 -14.31 1.34
CA ASP A 73 -0.87 -14.22 1.02
C ASP A 73 -0.09 -13.53 2.15
N TRP A 74 0.73 -14.31 2.85
CA TRP A 74 1.59 -13.78 3.92
C TRP A 74 2.67 -12.84 3.37
N ALA A 75 3.10 -13.00 2.12
CA ALA A 75 4.08 -12.10 1.51
C ALA A 75 3.48 -10.70 1.33
N GLY A 76 2.24 -10.59 0.84
CA GLY A 76 1.49 -9.34 0.78
C GLY A 76 1.31 -8.67 2.15
N ILE A 77 0.97 -9.44 3.19
CA ILE A 77 0.80 -8.91 4.56
C ILE A 77 2.14 -8.40 5.12
N SER A 78 3.21 -9.18 4.97
CA SER A 78 4.53 -8.86 5.51
C SER A 78 5.28 -7.78 4.72
N ALA A 79 4.90 -7.50 3.47
CA ALA A 79 5.54 -6.45 2.68
C ALA A 79 5.44 -5.05 3.31
N TYR A 80 4.35 -4.76 4.04
CA TYR A 80 4.10 -3.42 4.60
C TYR A 80 4.78 -3.19 5.97
N HIS A 81 4.83 -4.21 6.83
CA HIS A 81 5.40 -4.12 8.20
C HIS A 81 6.69 -4.93 8.41
N GLY A 82 7.23 -5.57 7.38
CA GLY A 82 8.20 -6.65 7.54
C GLY A 82 7.53 -7.86 8.19
N SER A 83 8.19 -8.55 9.11
CA SER A 83 7.52 -9.61 9.88
C SER A 83 6.65 -8.99 10.97
N PRO A 84 5.31 -8.98 10.84
CA PRO A 84 4.41 -8.44 11.87
C PRO A 84 4.54 -9.21 13.19
N LEU A 85 5.06 -10.45 13.16
CA LEU A 85 5.42 -11.23 14.35
C LEU A 85 6.48 -10.56 15.24
N VAL A 86 7.33 -9.70 14.68
CA VAL A 86 8.44 -9.05 15.39
C VAL A 86 8.03 -7.67 15.91
N THR A 87 7.00 -7.06 15.32
CA THR A 87 6.57 -5.71 15.68
C THR A 87 5.67 -5.77 16.92
N PRO A 88 5.90 -4.92 17.94
CA PRO A 88 5.05 -4.90 19.13
C PRO A 88 3.60 -4.52 18.78
N TRP A 89 2.66 -5.17 19.46
CA TRP A 89 1.22 -5.00 19.28
C TRP A 89 0.78 -3.51 19.27
N PHE A 90 1.30 -2.72 20.19
CA PHE A 90 0.92 -1.31 20.32
C PHE A 90 1.27 -0.49 19.07
N SER A 91 2.41 -0.76 18.43
CA SER A 91 2.81 -0.10 17.20
C SER A 91 1.91 -0.49 16.03
N ILE A 92 1.50 -1.76 15.97
CA ILE A 92 0.56 -2.25 14.95
C ILE A 92 -0.78 -1.52 15.10
N LEU A 93 -1.32 -1.42 16.33
CA LEU A 93 -2.55 -0.70 16.59
C LEU A 93 -2.47 0.79 16.20
N ASN A 94 -1.37 1.45 16.54
CA ASN A 94 -1.19 2.86 16.23
C ASN A 94 -1.21 3.10 14.71
N ILE A 95 -0.52 2.25 13.95
CA ILE A 95 -0.46 2.34 12.49
C ILE A 95 -1.82 1.97 11.88
N ALA A 96 -2.53 0.98 12.43
CA ALA A 96 -3.89 0.66 12.02
C ALA A 96 -4.87 1.83 12.26
N ALA A 97 -4.78 2.52 13.40
CA ALA A 97 -5.60 3.69 13.69
C ALA A 97 -5.30 4.83 12.70
N GLY A 98 -4.03 5.09 12.41
CA GLY A 98 -3.62 6.04 11.38
C GLY A 98 -4.15 5.68 9.99
N PHE A 99 -4.03 4.40 9.60
CA PHE A 99 -4.56 3.89 8.33
C PHE A 99 -6.06 4.12 8.22
N VAL A 100 -6.86 3.76 9.23
CA VAL A 100 -8.31 3.99 9.24
C VAL A 100 -8.64 5.47 9.11
N MET A 101 -7.92 6.34 9.82
CA MET A 101 -8.11 7.78 9.74
C MET A 101 -7.84 8.32 8.33
N PHE A 102 -6.68 8.02 7.74
CA PHE A 102 -6.32 8.57 6.42
C PHE A 102 -7.14 7.94 5.29
N ILE A 103 -7.24 6.61 5.26
CA ILE A 103 -7.81 5.87 4.13
C ILE A 103 -9.35 5.80 4.18
N TYR A 104 -9.95 5.67 5.37
CA TYR A 104 -11.40 5.50 5.49
C TYR A 104 -12.15 6.74 5.95
N ILE A 105 -11.47 7.78 6.44
CA ILE A 105 -12.12 9.03 6.83
C ILE A 105 -11.69 10.17 5.89
N ILE A 106 -10.39 10.48 5.83
CA ILE A 106 -9.91 11.66 5.10
C ILE A 106 -10.09 11.51 3.59
N ILE A 107 -9.64 10.39 2.98
CA ILE A 107 -9.80 10.17 1.53
C ILE A 107 -11.27 10.24 1.09
N PRO A 108 -12.20 9.53 1.74
CA PRO A 108 -13.62 9.61 1.40
C PRO A 108 -14.19 11.03 1.51
N LEU A 109 -13.82 11.78 2.55
CA LEU A 109 -14.26 13.16 2.72
C LEU A 109 -13.72 14.06 1.60
N CYS A 110 -12.43 13.97 1.28
CA CYS A 110 -11.81 14.76 0.20
C CYS A 110 -12.43 14.45 -1.16
N TYR A 111 -12.68 13.17 -1.46
CA TYR A 111 -13.17 12.74 -2.77
C TYR A 111 -14.69 12.93 -2.95
N TRP A 112 -15.51 12.46 -2.00
CA TRP A 112 -16.97 12.54 -2.12
C TRP A 112 -17.54 13.83 -1.55
N LYS A 113 -17.08 14.35 -0.42
CA LYS A 113 -17.74 15.50 0.21
C LYS A 113 -17.23 16.83 -0.33
N PHE A 114 -15.91 17.00 -0.38
CA PHE A 114 -15.29 18.31 -0.68
C PHE A 114 -14.87 18.46 -2.15
N ASN A 115 -14.81 17.38 -2.93
CA ASN A 115 -14.33 17.36 -4.31
C ASN A 115 -13.07 18.23 -4.51
N THR A 116 -12.13 18.13 -3.56
CA THR A 116 -10.94 18.98 -3.55
C THR A 116 -10.14 18.73 -4.82
N TYR A 117 -9.84 19.79 -5.57
CA TYR A 117 -9.12 19.74 -6.85
C TYR A 117 -9.83 18.93 -7.96
N GLU A 118 -11.17 18.94 -7.97
CA GLU A 118 -11.97 18.21 -8.99
C GLU A 118 -11.64 16.72 -9.05
N ALA A 119 -11.23 16.16 -7.91
CA ALA A 119 -10.71 14.81 -7.78
C ALA A 119 -11.63 13.72 -8.34
N ARG A 120 -12.95 13.95 -8.41
CA ARG A 120 -13.92 13.00 -8.99
C ARG A 120 -13.71 12.70 -10.48
N ARG A 121 -12.93 13.52 -11.20
CA ARG A 121 -12.57 13.25 -12.61
C ARG A 121 -11.52 12.15 -12.76
N PHE A 122 -10.83 11.79 -11.68
CA PHE A 122 -9.70 10.86 -11.68
C PHE A 122 -9.96 9.67 -10.74
N PRO A 123 -9.32 8.50 -10.95
CA PRO A 123 -9.42 7.39 -10.02
C PRO A 123 -8.91 7.77 -8.62
N ILE A 124 -9.64 7.38 -7.57
CA ILE A 124 -9.29 7.59 -6.15
C ILE A 124 -7.89 7.05 -5.84
N PHE A 125 -7.58 5.89 -6.40
CA PHE A 125 -6.35 5.15 -6.18
C PHE A 125 -5.47 5.22 -7.43
N SER A 126 -4.52 6.16 -7.44
CA SER A 126 -3.52 6.28 -8.51
C SER A 126 -2.30 7.05 -8.01
N SER A 127 -1.11 6.58 -8.39
CA SER A 127 0.17 7.30 -8.21
C SER A 127 0.53 8.16 -9.43
N GLN A 128 -0.33 8.21 -10.44
CA GLN A 128 -0.10 8.96 -11.67
C GLN A 128 -0.61 10.40 -11.56
N LEU A 129 -0.03 11.24 -12.41
CA LEU A 129 -0.39 12.65 -12.58
C LEU A 129 -1.41 12.78 -13.71
N PHE A 130 -2.32 13.75 -13.58
CA PHE A 130 -3.41 13.96 -14.54
C PHE A 130 -3.49 15.40 -15.05
N THR A 131 -4.00 15.56 -16.27
CA THR A 131 -4.44 16.85 -16.84
C THR A 131 -5.87 17.17 -16.39
N GLU A 132 -6.34 18.40 -16.60
CA GLU A 132 -7.71 18.82 -16.27
C GLU A 132 -8.81 17.93 -16.90
N ASP A 133 -8.50 17.36 -18.07
CA ASP A 133 -9.39 16.52 -18.87
C ASP A 133 -9.47 15.05 -18.43
N GLY A 134 -8.73 14.61 -17.41
CA GLY A 134 -8.73 13.19 -16.99
C GLY A 134 -7.59 12.35 -17.56
N HIS A 135 -6.80 12.89 -18.50
CA HIS A 135 -5.73 12.15 -19.16
C HIS A 135 -4.44 12.12 -18.35
N LYS A 136 -3.62 11.08 -18.55
CA LYS A 136 -2.31 10.97 -17.92
C LYS A 136 -1.42 12.15 -18.36
N TYR A 137 -0.87 12.86 -17.40
CA TYR A 137 -0.01 14.01 -17.63
C TYR A 137 1.35 13.55 -18.16
N ASN A 138 1.79 14.07 -19.31
CA ASN A 138 3.11 13.78 -19.85
C ASN A 138 4.13 14.81 -19.36
N THR A 139 4.99 14.39 -18.44
CA THR A 139 6.04 15.24 -17.85
C THR A 139 7.14 15.61 -18.84
N ASP A 140 7.38 14.79 -19.87
CA ASP A 140 8.44 15.05 -20.85
C ASP A 140 8.12 16.28 -21.72
N LYS A 141 6.84 16.67 -21.81
CA LYS A 141 6.41 17.86 -22.56
C LYS A 141 6.70 19.18 -21.83
N ILE A 142 6.87 19.14 -20.51
CA ILE A 142 7.10 20.32 -19.68
C ILE A 142 8.53 20.43 -19.19
N LEU A 143 9.33 19.37 -19.36
CA LEU A 143 10.73 19.32 -18.95
C LEU A 143 11.63 19.58 -20.16
N THR A 144 12.67 20.38 -19.94
CA THR A 144 13.78 20.52 -20.89
C THR A 144 14.66 19.26 -20.88
N PRO A 145 15.55 19.06 -21.87
CA PRO A 145 16.51 17.95 -21.87
C PRO A 145 17.41 17.90 -20.62
N ASN A 146 17.55 19.02 -19.91
CA ASN A 146 18.29 19.13 -18.66
C ASN A 146 17.42 18.90 -17.41
N TYR A 147 16.20 18.39 -17.57
CA TYR A 147 15.20 18.20 -16.50
C TYR A 147 14.79 19.48 -15.75
N GLU A 148 14.97 20.65 -16.37
CA GLU A 148 14.45 21.92 -15.85
C GLU A 148 13.03 22.19 -16.36
N LEU A 149 12.20 22.82 -15.53
CA LEU A 149 10.82 23.15 -15.87
C LEU A 149 10.76 24.25 -16.93
N ASN A 150 10.17 23.95 -18.09
CA ASN A 150 9.84 24.95 -19.09
C ASN A 150 8.49 25.59 -18.76
N VAL A 151 8.54 26.79 -18.17
CA VAL A 151 7.35 27.54 -17.72
C VAL A 151 6.39 27.86 -18.87
N THR A 152 6.91 28.16 -20.06
CA THR A 152 6.09 28.45 -21.25
C THR A 152 5.34 27.20 -21.71
N ALA A 153 6.02 26.06 -21.76
CA ALA A 153 5.40 24.78 -22.09
C ALA A 153 4.36 24.38 -21.04
N TYR A 154 4.67 24.54 -19.75
CA TYR A 154 3.74 24.28 -18.64
C TYR A 154 2.46 25.11 -18.74
N ASN A 155 2.59 26.43 -18.97
CA ASN A 155 1.42 27.31 -19.11
C ASN A 155 0.56 26.95 -20.32
N SER A 156 1.15 26.44 -21.40
CA SER A 156 0.41 25.98 -22.58
C SER A 156 -0.25 24.61 -22.41
N TYR A 157 0.39 23.70 -21.66
CA TYR A 157 -0.08 22.33 -21.48
C TYR A 157 -1.08 22.19 -20.33
N GLY A 158 -1.08 23.15 -19.40
CA GLY A 158 -2.06 23.24 -18.32
C GLY A 158 -1.55 22.72 -16.97
N LYS A 159 -2.36 22.97 -15.95
CA LYS A 159 -2.04 22.63 -14.56
C LYS A 159 -1.99 21.12 -14.35
N LEU A 160 -1.12 20.72 -13.44
CA LEU A 160 -1.00 19.34 -12.98
C LEU A 160 -2.03 19.04 -11.90
N TYR A 161 -2.74 17.92 -12.03
CA TYR A 161 -3.66 17.41 -11.02
C TYR A 161 -3.13 16.12 -10.40
N LEU A 162 -3.24 16.03 -9.07
CA LEU A 162 -2.84 14.86 -8.29
C LEU A 162 -4.08 14.18 -7.73
N SER A 163 -4.04 12.85 -7.62
CA SER A 163 -5.07 12.10 -6.89
C SER A 163 -5.01 12.46 -5.39
N PRO A 164 -6.15 12.45 -4.67
CA PRO A 164 -6.17 12.71 -3.23
C PRO A 164 -5.27 11.76 -2.43
N LEU A 165 -5.22 10.48 -2.84
CA LEU A 165 -4.36 9.48 -2.23
C LEU A 165 -2.88 9.85 -2.37
N PHE A 166 -2.44 10.26 -3.58
CA PHE A 166 -1.05 10.63 -3.81
C PHE A 166 -0.65 11.87 -3.02
N ALA A 167 -1.52 12.89 -2.99
CA ALA A 167 -1.31 14.09 -2.17
C ALA A 167 -1.21 13.78 -0.67
N LEU A 168 -2.10 12.92 -0.14
CA LEU A 168 -2.05 12.49 1.26
C LEU A 168 -0.84 11.60 1.57
N SER A 169 -0.39 10.79 0.62
CA SER A 169 0.85 10.01 0.77
C SER A 169 2.05 10.95 0.94
N ILE A 170 2.11 12.04 0.17
CA ILE A 170 3.17 13.04 0.31
C ILE A 170 3.05 13.77 1.66
N GLY A 171 1.84 14.23 2.00
CA GLY A 171 1.58 14.94 3.26
C GLY A 171 1.89 14.10 4.51
N SER A 172 1.51 12.82 4.50
CA SER A 172 1.83 11.88 5.58
C SER A 172 3.34 11.60 5.69
N GLY A 173 4.06 11.61 4.56
CA GLY A 173 5.52 11.53 4.54
C GLY A 173 6.18 12.66 5.33
N PHE A 174 5.77 13.92 5.07
CA PHE A 174 6.25 15.07 5.85
C PHE A 174 5.86 14.99 7.32
N ALA A 175 4.62 14.59 7.62
CA ALA A 175 4.16 14.42 9.00
C ALA A 175 5.00 13.40 9.77
N ARG A 176 5.40 12.30 9.11
CA ARG A 176 6.22 11.24 9.72
C ARG A 176 7.63 11.71 10.08
N ILE A 177 8.25 12.52 9.23
CA ILE A 177 9.56 13.12 9.50
C ILE A 177 9.46 14.04 10.72
N THR A 178 8.50 14.97 10.70
CA THR A 178 8.29 15.91 11.82
C THR A 178 7.98 15.17 13.13
N ALA A 179 7.12 14.16 13.10
CA ALA A 179 6.79 13.35 14.27
C ALA A 179 8.02 12.64 14.84
N THR A 180 8.90 12.13 13.98
CA THR A 180 10.17 11.50 14.41
C THR A 180 11.08 12.52 15.08
N MET A 181 11.23 13.72 14.49
CA MET A 181 12.02 14.80 15.10
C MET A 181 11.46 15.21 16.47
N THR A 182 10.15 15.43 16.57
CA THR A 182 9.48 15.79 17.82
C THR A 182 9.64 14.69 18.88
N HIS A 183 9.51 13.42 18.51
CA HIS A 183 9.70 12.30 19.43
C HIS A 183 11.14 12.25 19.95
N VAL A 184 12.14 12.40 19.07
CA VAL A 184 13.55 12.41 19.50
C VAL A 184 13.81 13.59 20.43
N LEU A 185 13.34 14.79 20.11
CA LEU A 185 13.53 15.98 20.94
C LEU A 185 12.88 15.87 22.32
N LEU A 186 11.71 15.24 22.44
CA LEU A 186 10.98 15.13 23.71
C LEU A 186 11.46 13.98 24.60
N PHE A 187 11.92 12.87 24.02
CA PHE A 187 12.25 11.65 24.77
C PHE A 187 13.75 11.35 24.85
N HIS A 188 14.56 11.93 23.97
CA HIS A 188 16.00 11.68 23.87
C HIS A 188 16.85 12.95 23.69
N GLY A 189 16.21 14.13 23.71
CA GLY A 189 16.84 15.45 23.60
C GLY A 189 16.97 16.14 24.94
#